data_AF-A0A2E3RIR7-F1
#
_entry.id   AF-A0A2E3RIR7-F1
#
_cell.length_a   1.000
_cell.length_b   1.000
_cell.length_c   1.000
_cell.angle_alpha   90.00
_cell.angle_beta   90.00
_cell.angle_gamma   90.00
#
_symmetry.space_group_name_H-M   'P 1'
#
loop_
_entity.id
_entity.type
_entity.pdbx_description
1 polymer ?
#
loop_
_entity_poly.entity_id
_entity_poly.type
_entity_poly.pdbx_seq_one_letter_code
_entity_poly.pdbx_strand_id
1 'polypeptide(L)'
;MPRNRGAWGLPALAILVLAAPYGRADVVFEFSSDTSGAWHDASKWDQGYVPGGTDHVVRIDLMGVDPAITYSESSGSTQIKGLISSESLIFTGGSLEILETATLSGPISLAGGRLIGGTITTLNSIETNSNGNNTLQGVTLNGVINLTESSDRLRVYNSLTLNGTADLSGSSSI
;
A
#
# COMPACT_ATOMS: atom_id res chain seq x y z
N MET A 1 -27.55 35.02 68.31
CA MET A 1 -28.25 34.05 67.44
C MET A 1 -28.03 34.47 65.99
N PRO A 2 -27.48 33.61 65.12
CA PRO A 2 -27.09 33.94 63.75
C PRO A 2 -28.15 33.49 62.72
N ARG A 3 -28.24 34.17 61.56
CA ARG A 3 -28.83 33.73 60.26
C ARG A 3 -28.85 34.95 59.33
N ASN A 4 -28.58 34.92 58.03
CA ASN A 4 -28.24 33.86 57.09
C ASN A 4 -27.63 34.59 55.87
N ARG A 5 -26.43 34.23 55.40
CA ARG A 5 -25.88 34.79 54.15
C ARG A 5 -26.48 34.00 52.98
N GLY A 6 -27.23 34.68 52.10
CA GLY A 6 -27.75 34.12 50.87
C GLY A 6 -26.59 33.76 49.92
N ALA A 7 -26.38 32.46 49.71
CA ALA A 7 -25.46 31.94 48.71
C ALA A 7 -26.14 31.97 47.34
N TRP A 8 -25.50 32.66 46.39
CA TRP A 8 -25.83 32.60 44.98
C TRP A 8 -25.32 31.27 44.42
N GLY A 9 -26.24 30.37 44.03
CA GLY A 9 -25.90 29.17 43.28
C GLY A 9 -25.82 29.50 41.79
N LEU A 10 -24.61 29.57 41.23
CA LEU A 10 -24.43 29.52 39.78
C LEU A 10 -24.66 28.07 39.33
N PRO A 11 -25.43 27.82 38.25
CA PRO A 11 -25.56 26.48 37.71
C PRO A 11 -24.22 26.06 37.10
N ALA A 12 -23.71 24.89 37.52
CA ALA A 12 -22.54 24.28 36.91
C ALA A 12 -22.87 23.89 35.46
N LEU A 13 -22.16 24.52 34.52
CA LEU A 13 -22.20 24.13 33.11
C LEU A 13 -21.43 22.80 32.97
N ALA A 14 -22.15 21.70 32.79
CA ALA A 14 -21.51 20.42 32.48
C ALA A 14 -21.04 20.46 31.02
N ILE A 15 -19.73 20.62 30.82
CA ILE A 15 -19.11 20.42 29.50
C ILE A 15 -19.03 18.90 29.29
N LEU A 16 -19.93 18.38 28.45
CA LEU A 16 -19.84 17.02 27.93
C LEU A 16 -18.68 16.98 26.91
N VAL A 17 -17.52 16.50 27.33
CA VAL A 17 -16.43 16.17 26.40
C VAL A 17 -16.78 14.83 25.75
N LEU A 18 -17.26 14.89 24.51
CA LEU A 18 -17.40 13.71 23.66
C LEU A 18 -16.00 13.27 23.23
N ALA A 19 -15.44 12.26 23.88
CA ALA A 19 -14.23 11.61 23.38
C ALA A 19 -14.62 10.83 22.10
N ALA A 20 -14.29 11.37 20.94
CA ALA A 20 -14.24 10.55 19.73
C ALA A 20 -13.22 9.44 19.95
N PRO A 21 -13.48 8.19 19.55
CA PRO A 21 -12.42 7.19 19.51
C PRO A 21 -11.36 7.70 18.53
N TYR A 22 -10.23 8.18 19.05
CA TYR A 22 -9.09 8.53 18.22
C TYR A 22 -8.55 7.25 17.62
N GLY A 23 -8.94 6.96 16.37
CA GLY A 23 -8.12 6.10 15.53
C GLY A 23 -6.71 6.70 15.49
N ARG A 24 -5.68 5.85 15.56
CA ARG A 24 -4.29 6.28 15.41
C ARG A 24 -4.18 7.06 14.10
N ALA A 25 -3.57 8.26 14.16
CA ALA A 25 -3.36 9.07 12.98
C ALA A 25 -2.42 8.37 11.99
N ASP A 26 -2.65 8.58 10.69
CA ASP A 26 -1.82 8.00 9.64
C ASP A 26 -0.38 8.49 9.76
N VAL A 27 0.57 7.57 9.57
CA VAL A 27 2.00 7.87 9.51
C VAL A 27 2.44 7.80 8.06
N VAL A 28 2.95 8.91 7.53
CA VAL A 28 3.42 8.98 6.14
C VAL A 28 4.89 8.57 6.08
N PHE A 29 5.22 7.73 5.11
CA PHE A 29 6.59 7.34 4.75
C PHE A 29 6.89 7.82 3.34
N GLU A 30 8.02 8.49 3.18
CA GLU A 30 8.51 8.99 1.91
C GLU A 30 9.80 8.25 1.55
N PHE A 31 9.91 7.77 0.31
CA PHE A 31 11.16 7.23 -0.21
C PHE A 31 12.13 8.39 -0.45
N SER A 32 13.32 8.33 0.19
CA SER A 32 14.22 9.49 0.31
C SER A 32 15.50 9.38 -0.52
N SER A 33 15.62 8.37 -1.38
CA SER A 33 16.84 8.12 -2.16
C SER A 33 16.63 8.27 -3.66
N ASP A 34 17.47 9.07 -4.31
CA ASP A 34 17.48 9.27 -5.77
C ASP A 34 18.05 8.08 -6.57
N THR A 35 18.26 6.93 -5.92
CA THR A 35 18.86 5.74 -6.54
C THR A 35 18.00 4.52 -6.30
N SER A 36 17.92 3.67 -7.32
CA SER A 36 17.28 2.35 -7.24
C SER A 36 17.75 1.59 -6.01
N GLY A 37 16.85 0.81 -5.43
CA GLY A 37 17.12 0.17 -4.15
C GLY A 37 16.03 -0.78 -3.71
N ALA A 38 16.33 -1.45 -2.61
CA ALA A 38 15.39 -2.36 -1.99
C ALA A 38 14.39 -1.60 -1.11
N TRP A 39 13.12 -2.01 -1.16
CA TRP A 39 12.09 -1.55 -0.22
C TRP A 39 12.50 -1.81 1.24
N HIS A 40 13.11 -2.97 1.51
CA HIS A 40 13.48 -3.37 2.88
C HIS A 40 14.75 -2.69 3.41
N ASP A 41 15.36 -1.77 2.65
CA ASP A 41 16.49 -0.98 3.12
C ASP A 41 15.97 0.25 3.89
N ALA A 42 16.12 0.21 5.21
CA ALA A 42 15.73 1.29 6.12
C ALA A 42 16.35 2.64 5.77
N SER A 43 17.54 2.66 5.16
CA SER A 43 18.24 3.90 4.77
C SER A 43 17.59 4.63 3.59
N LYS A 44 16.64 3.97 2.90
CA LYS A 44 15.90 4.52 1.77
C LYS A 44 14.62 5.26 2.17
N TRP A 45 14.28 5.28 3.45
CA TRP A 45 13.05 5.88 3.98
C TRP A 45 13.37 7.08 4.87
N ASP A 46 12.53 8.12 4.78
CA ASP A 46 12.65 9.36 5.56
C ASP A 46 12.65 9.15 7.08
N GLN A 47 11.89 8.15 7.56
CA GLN A 47 11.81 7.82 8.98
C GLN A 47 13.00 6.96 9.48
N GLY A 48 13.90 6.52 8.59
CA GLY A 48 15.04 5.67 8.92
C GLY A 48 14.68 4.22 9.29
N TYR A 49 13.47 3.78 8.96
CA TYR A 49 13.03 2.38 9.05
C TYR A 49 11.97 2.07 7.98
N VAL A 50 11.80 0.78 7.69
CA VAL A 50 10.93 0.29 6.61
C VAL A 50 9.45 0.38 7.01
N PRO A 51 8.55 0.88 6.14
CA PRO A 51 7.12 0.89 6.41
C PRO A 51 6.54 -0.54 6.49
N GLY A 52 5.66 -0.77 7.47
CA GLY A 52 5.00 -2.07 7.69
C GLY A 52 3.91 -2.06 8.76
N GLY A 53 3.21 -0.93 8.95
CA GLY A 53 2.12 -0.77 9.91
C GLY A 53 0.76 -0.47 9.25
N THR A 54 -0.33 -0.82 9.92
CA THR A 54 -1.73 -0.68 9.44
C THR A 54 -2.18 0.75 9.12
N ASP A 55 -1.44 1.73 9.61
CA ASP A 55 -1.68 3.17 9.46
C ASP A 55 -0.60 3.84 8.60
N HIS A 56 0.33 3.06 8.03
CA HIS A 56 1.41 3.60 7.22
C HIS A 56 0.91 3.92 5.81
N VAL A 57 1.04 5.17 5.40
CA VAL A 57 0.77 5.62 4.04
C VAL A 57 2.12 5.86 3.35
N VAL A 58 2.42 5.07 2.33
CA VAL A 58 3.70 5.12 1.62
C VAL A 58 3.59 5.97 0.37
N ARG A 59 4.58 6.82 0.15
CA ARG A 59 4.71 7.69 -1.02
C ARG A 59 6.08 7.56 -1.64
N ILE A 60 6.09 7.36 -2.95
CA ILE A 60 7.30 7.16 -3.75
C ILE A 60 7.12 8.02 -5.01
N ASP A 61 7.50 9.28 -4.91
CA ASP A 61 7.36 10.27 -5.99
C ASP A 61 8.58 11.20 -5.94
N LEU A 62 9.56 10.93 -6.80
CA LEU A 62 10.81 11.64 -6.82
C LEU A 62 10.91 12.55 -8.05
N MET A 63 11.25 13.81 -7.82
CA MET A 63 11.33 14.77 -8.90
C MET A 63 12.63 14.64 -9.69
N GLY A 64 12.52 14.33 -10.98
CA GLY A 64 13.63 14.38 -11.93
C GLY A 64 14.54 13.14 -11.94
N VAL A 65 14.16 12.09 -11.23
CA VAL A 65 14.81 10.78 -11.22
C VAL A 65 13.74 9.69 -11.18
N ASP A 66 13.99 8.55 -11.83
CA ASP A 66 13.03 7.44 -11.91
C ASP A 66 13.65 6.14 -11.34
N PRO A 67 13.88 6.04 -10.02
CA PRO A 67 14.48 4.83 -9.45
C PRO A 67 13.56 3.62 -9.56
N ALA A 68 14.18 2.43 -9.57
CA ALA A 68 13.47 1.18 -9.43
C ALA A 68 13.50 0.71 -7.97
N ILE A 69 12.33 0.53 -7.37
CA ILE A 69 12.17 0.06 -5.99
C ILE A 69 11.81 -1.42 -6.02
N THR A 70 12.68 -2.24 -5.42
CA THR A 70 12.52 -3.69 -5.41
C THR A 70 11.94 -4.17 -4.08
N TYR A 71 10.74 -4.75 -4.13
CA TYR A 71 10.17 -5.53 -3.03
C TYR A 71 10.55 -7.00 -3.22
N SER A 72 11.50 -7.48 -2.42
CA SER A 72 12.03 -8.86 -2.50
C SER A 72 11.58 -9.73 -1.32
N GLU A 73 11.96 -11.01 -1.36
CA GLU A 73 11.73 -11.97 -0.26
C GLU A 73 12.26 -11.48 1.10
N SER A 74 13.35 -10.69 1.09
CA SER A 74 13.94 -10.08 2.29
C SER A 74 13.02 -9.06 2.96
N SER A 75 12.02 -8.53 2.24
CA SER A 75 10.99 -7.66 2.80
C SER A 75 9.95 -8.47 3.62
N GLY A 76 9.90 -9.80 3.44
CA GLY A 76 8.97 -10.67 4.15
C GLY A 76 7.51 -10.33 3.87
N SER A 77 6.68 -10.48 4.89
CA SER A 77 5.26 -10.10 4.86
C SER A 77 5.07 -8.78 5.58
N THR A 78 4.68 -7.73 4.86
CA THR A 78 4.39 -6.42 5.44
C THR A 78 2.98 -5.97 5.07
N GLN A 79 2.44 -5.09 5.90
CA GLN A 79 1.13 -4.50 5.69
C GLN A 79 1.26 -2.98 5.77
N ILE A 80 0.59 -2.29 4.86
CA ILE A 80 0.50 -0.83 4.83
C ILE A 80 -0.95 -0.40 4.64
N LYS A 81 -1.28 0.81 5.05
CA LYS A 81 -2.61 1.40 4.82
C LYS A 81 -2.83 1.67 3.34
N GLY A 82 -1.88 2.34 2.72
CA GLY A 82 -1.96 2.73 1.31
C GLY A 82 -0.61 3.06 0.68
N LEU A 83 -0.60 3.10 -0.65
CA LEU A 83 0.60 3.32 -1.46
C LEU A 83 0.32 4.28 -2.62
N ILE A 84 1.17 5.29 -2.79
CA ILE A 84 1.17 6.16 -3.96
C ILE A 84 2.57 6.08 -4.55
N SER A 85 2.69 5.70 -5.81
CA SER A 85 4.00 5.57 -6.47
C SER A 85 3.96 6.06 -7.91
N SER A 86 4.81 7.03 -8.23
CA SER A 86 5.16 7.41 -9.61
C SER A 86 6.31 6.56 -10.14
N GLU A 87 7.06 5.92 -9.25
CA GLU A 87 8.27 5.17 -9.59
C GLU A 87 8.02 3.71 -9.94
N SER A 88 9.03 3.07 -10.53
CA SER A 88 9.00 1.66 -10.91
C SER A 88 9.01 0.74 -9.69
N LEU A 89 8.03 -0.16 -9.60
CA LEU A 89 7.91 -1.15 -8.53
C LEU A 89 8.15 -2.56 -9.07
N ILE A 90 9.09 -3.27 -8.46
CA ILE A 90 9.49 -4.63 -8.86
C ILE A 90 9.29 -5.59 -7.70
N PHE A 91 8.31 -6.47 -7.80
CA PHE A 91 7.95 -7.48 -6.79
C PHE A 91 8.58 -8.82 -7.15
N THR A 92 9.77 -9.10 -6.60
CA THR A 92 10.52 -10.33 -6.85
C THR A 92 10.28 -11.44 -5.82
N GLY A 93 9.60 -11.12 -4.71
CA GLY A 93 9.26 -12.05 -3.65
C GLY A 93 8.43 -11.38 -2.55
N GLY A 94 8.25 -12.06 -1.42
CA GLY A 94 7.55 -11.54 -0.25
C GLY A 94 6.05 -11.31 -0.47
N SER A 95 5.42 -10.65 0.51
CA SER A 95 3.99 -10.31 0.46
C SER A 95 3.76 -8.90 0.98
N LEU A 96 3.16 -8.05 0.15
CA LEU A 96 2.72 -6.71 0.53
C LEU A 96 1.19 -6.69 0.58
N GLU A 97 0.65 -6.46 1.78
CA GLU A 97 -0.77 -6.23 1.97
C GLU A 97 -1.07 -4.74 2.01
N ILE A 98 -2.01 -4.33 1.18
CA ILE A 98 -2.49 -2.95 1.09
C ILE A 98 -3.92 -2.96 1.63
N LEU A 99 -4.13 -2.30 2.76
CA LEU A 99 -5.42 -2.37 3.46
C LEU A 99 -6.52 -1.60 2.75
N GLU A 100 -6.19 -0.44 2.20
CA GLU A 100 -7.17 0.45 1.57
C GLU A 100 -6.90 0.61 0.08
N THR A 101 -6.00 1.50 -0.30
CA THR A 101 -5.84 1.89 -1.70
C THR A 101 -4.38 2.00 -2.13
N ALA A 102 -4.13 1.69 -3.41
CA ALA A 102 -2.87 1.99 -4.07
C ALA A 102 -3.11 2.73 -5.38
N THR A 103 -2.33 3.78 -5.65
CA THR A 103 -2.30 4.49 -6.93
C THR A 103 -0.90 4.41 -7.50
N LEU A 104 -0.74 3.67 -8.59
CA LEU A 104 0.55 3.32 -9.17
C LEU A 104 0.62 3.84 -10.61
N SER A 105 1.35 4.93 -10.82
CA SER A 105 1.56 5.54 -12.13
C SER A 105 2.86 5.14 -12.81
N GLY A 106 3.81 4.57 -12.06
CA GLY A 106 5.04 4.00 -12.60
C GLY A 106 4.86 2.59 -13.21
N PRO A 107 5.91 2.03 -13.85
CA PRO A 107 5.92 0.64 -14.29
C PRO A 107 5.82 -0.34 -13.12
N ILE A 108 5.11 -1.45 -13.31
CA ILE A 108 4.92 -2.45 -12.26
C ILE A 108 5.30 -3.83 -12.81
N SER A 109 6.23 -4.50 -12.14
CA SER A 109 6.61 -5.87 -12.45
C SER A 109 6.29 -6.79 -11.27
N LEU A 110 5.43 -7.78 -11.50
CA LEU A 110 5.15 -8.87 -10.58
C LEU A 110 5.93 -10.11 -11.04
N ALA A 111 7.08 -10.35 -10.42
CA ALA A 111 8.10 -11.31 -10.84
C ALA A 111 8.47 -12.33 -9.75
N GLY A 112 7.55 -12.60 -8.83
CA GLY A 112 7.68 -13.58 -7.75
C GLY A 112 7.01 -13.16 -6.44
N GLY A 113 6.54 -11.91 -6.35
CA GLY A 113 5.88 -11.38 -5.16
C GLY A 113 4.37 -11.60 -5.11
N ARG A 114 3.79 -11.17 -3.99
CA ARG A 114 2.35 -11.27 -3.70
C ARG A 114 1.80 -9.89 -3.31
N LEU A 115 0.75 -9.45 -4.01
CA LEU A 115 -0.05 -8.28 -3.64
C LEU A 115 -1.37 -8.75 -3.03
N ILE A 116 -1.71 -8.21 -1.88
CA ILE A 116 -2.84 -8.68 -1.06
C ILE A 116 -3.76 -7.51 -0.71
N GLY A 117 -5.07 -7.73 -0.82
CA GLY A 117 -6.11 -6.79 -0.39
C GLY A 117 -6.27 -5.57 -1.29
N GLY A 118 -6.92 -4.56 -0.74
CA GLY A 118 -6.96 -3.20 -1.28
C GLY A 118 -7.63 -3.01 -2.64
N THR A 119 -7.80 -1.75 -2.98
CA THR A 119 -8.14 -1.29 -4.33
C THR A 119 -6.90 -0.69 -4.97
N ILE A 120 -6.32 -1.39 -5.93
CA ILE A 120 -5.12 -0.99 -6.66
C ILE A 120 -5.57 -0.37 -7.98
N THR A 121 -5.14 0.86 -8.23
CA THR A 121 -5.35 1.56 -9.50
C THR A 121 -4.01 1.76 -10.16
N THR A 122 -3.87 1.27 -11.40
CA THR A 122 -2.62 1.37 -12.17
C THR A 122 -2.84 2.20 -13.42
N LEU A 123 -1.87 3.05 -13.77
CA LEU A 123 -1.87 3.75 -15.05
C LEU A 123 -1.22 2.91 -16.15
N ASN A 124 -0.21 2.13 -15.80
CA ASN A 124 0.41 1.13 -16.66
C ASN A 124 -0.15 -0.27 -16.38
N SER A 125 0.18 -1.22 -17.25
CA SER A 125 -0.03 -2.64 -17.00
C SER A 125 0.80 -3.14 -15.82
N ILE A 126 0.25 -4.11 -15.09
CA ILE A 126 1.04 -5.01 -14.25
C ILE A 126 1.66 -6.06 -15.16
N GLU A 127 2.96 -5.99 -15.35
CA GLU A 127 3.74 -6.96 -16.12
C GLU A 127 4.03 -8.18 -15.25
N THR A 128 3.62 -9.36 -15.71
CA THR A 128 3.93 -10.63 -15.04
C THR A 128 5.03 -11.37 -15.77
N ASN A 129 5.50 -12.46 -15.19
CA ASN A 129 6.45 -13.36 -15.84
C ASN A 129 6.07 -14.83 -15.57
N SER A 130 6.93 -15.77 -15.98
CA SER A 130 6.69 -17.20 -15.76
C SER A 130 6.88 -17.69 -14.31
N ASN A 131 7.14 -16.80 -13.36
CA ASN A 131 7.30 -17.16 -11.96
C ASN A 131 5.96 -17.60 -11.38
N GLY A 132 5.90 -18.83 -10.84
CA GLY A 132 4.66 -19.33 -10.24
C GLY A 132 4.18 -18.49 -9.07
N ASN A 133 5.07 -17.79 -8.36
CA ASN A 133 4.72 -17.10 -7.12
C ASN A 133 4.01 -15.76 -7.33
N ASN A 134 3.91 -15.27 -8.56
CA ASN A 134 3.14 -14.08 -8.91
C ASN A 134 1.70 -14.24 -8.42
N THR A 135 1.30 -13.45 -7.42
CA THR A 135 0.01 -13.63 -6.75
C THR A 135 -0.72 -12.32 -6.55
N LEU A 136 -2.01 -12.31 -6.91
CA LEU A 136 -2.98 -11.34 -6.39
C LEU A 136 -3.93 -12.06 -5.45
N GLN A 137 -4.15 -11.50 -4.25
CA GLN A 137 -5.03 -12.11 -3.26
C GLN A 137 -6.04 -11.12 -2.70
N GLY A 138 -7.33 -11.30 -2.98
CA GLY A 138 -8.38 -10.41 -2.46
C GLY A 138 -8.27 -8.97 -2.97
N VAL A 139 -7.72 -8.79 -4.18
CA VAL A 139 -7.44 -7.49 -4.79
C VAL A 139 -8.63 -7.02 -5.63
N THR A 140 -8.96 -5.74 -5.56
CA THR A 140 -9.69 -5.04 -6.62
C THR A 140 -8.68 -4.26 -7.46
N LEU A 141 -8.52 -4.61 -8.73
CA LEU A 141 -7.59 -3.95 -9.65
C LEU A 141 -8.36 -3.12 -10.68
N ASN A 142 -8.10 -1.81 -10.72
CA ASN A 142 -8.52 -0.91 -11.78
C ASN A 142 -7.31 -0.66 -12.70
N GLY A 143 -7.20 -1.44 -13.78
CA GLY A 143 -6.02 -1.37 -14.64
C GLY A 143 -5.90 -2.57 -15.58
N VAL A 144 -4.72 -2.74 -16.15
CA VAL A 144 -4.41 -3.84 -17.07
C VAL A 144 -3.47 -4.83 -16.39
N ILE A 145 -3.72 -6.13 -16.57
CA ILE A 145 -2.74 -7.18 -16.27
C ILE A 145 -2.22 -7.69 -17.61
N ASN A 146 -0.90 -7.69 -17.77
CA ASN A 146 -0.27 -8.23 -18.97
C ASN A 146 0.35 -9.60 -18.68
N LEU A 147 -0.14 -10.61 -19.41
CA LEU A 147 0.39 -11.97 -19.42
C LEU A 147 0.62 -12.44 -20.87
N THR A 148 1.20 -11.58 -21.71
CA THR A 148 1.36 -11.87 -23.14
C THR A 148 2.60 -12.71 -23.46
N GLU A 149 3.57 -12.85 -22.55
CA GLU A 149 4.74 -13.68 -22.83
C GLU A 149 4.40 -15.17 -22.78
N SER A 150 5.28 -16.01 -23.35
CA SER A 150 4.93 -17.40 -23.70
C SER A 150 4.50 -18.33 -22.55
N SER A 151 4.73 -17.96 -21.29
CA SER A 151 4.46 -18.80 -20.11
C SER A 151 4.19 -17.98 -18.86
N ASP A 152 3.60 -16.80 -19.01
CA ASP A 152 3.31 -15.94 -17.86
C ASP A 152 2.29 -16.58 -16.93
N ARG A 153 2.49 -16.36 -15.64
CA ARG A 153 1.67 -16.95 -14.60
C ARG A 153 1.25 -15.87 -13.63
N LEU A 154 -0.04 -15.87 -13.33
CA LEU A 154 -0.61 -15.19 -12.18
C LEU A 154 -1.39 -16.22 -11.38
N ARG A 155 -1.37 -16.11 -10.05
CA ARG A 155 -2.25 -16.87 -9.18
C ARG A 155 -3.21 -15.93 -8.50
N VAL A 156 -4.48 -16.31 -8.49
CA VAL A 156 -5.52 -15.59 -7.76
C VAL A 156 -5.95 -16.39 -6.54
N TYR A 157 -5.85 -15.78 -5.37
CA TYR A 157 -6.43 -16.30 -4.14
C TYR A 157 -7.52 -15.35 -3.61
N ASN A 158 -8.55 -15.89 -2.95
CA ASN A 158 -9.58 -15.09 -2.28
C ASN A 158 -10.21 -13.98 -3.15
N SER A 159 -10.51 -14.32 -4.41
CA SER A 159 -11.10 -13.45 -5.44
C SER A 159 -10.17 -12.35 -5.99
N LEU A 160 -10.37 -12.02 -7.26
CA LEU A 160 -9.84 -10.84 -7.94
C LEU A 160 -11.03 -10.15 -8.60
N THR A 161 -11.23 -8.86 -8.30
CA THR A 161 -12.14 -8.02 -9.07
C THR A 161 -11.29 -7.22 -10.05
N LEU A 162 -11.44 -7.45 -11.36
CA LEU A 162 -10.71 -6.74 -12.40
C LEU A 162 -11.63 -5.73 -13.10
N ASN A 163 -11.44 -4.45 -12.83
CA ASN A 163 -12.08 -3.34 -13.50
C ASN A 163 -11.16 -2.82 -14.61
N GLY A 164 -10.92 -3.66 -15.61
CA GLY A 164 -10.02 -3.37 -16.72
C GLY A 164 -9.82 -4.60 -17.59
N THR A 165 -8.60 -4.79 -18.11
CA THR A 165 -8.30 -5.84 -19.09
C THR A 165 -7.23 -6.79 -18.57
N ALA A 166 -7.38 -8.08 -18.86
CA ALA A 166 -6.29 -9.04 -18.76
C ALA A 166 -5.88 -9.42 -20.19
N ASP A 167 -4.68 -9.01 -20.59
CA ASP A 167 -4.12 -9.33 -21.89
C ASP A 167 -3.42 -10.69 -21.80
N LEU A 168 -3.93 -11.65 -22.56
CA LEU A 168 -3.50 -13.04 -22.54
C LEU A 168 -3.04 -13.47 -23.94
N SER A 169 -1.83 -14.03 -24.03
CA SER A 169 -1.41 -14.77 -25.23
C SER A 169 -0.51 -15.95 -24.90
N GLY A 170 -0.23 -16.80 -25.89
CA GLY A 170 0.64 -17.96 -25.71
C GLY A 170 0.06 -19.00 -24.74
N SER A 171 0.90 -19.51 -23.83
CA SER A 171 0.53 -20.52 -22.82
C SER A 171 0.33 -19.93 -21.42
N SER A 172 0.01 -18.64 -21.33
CA SER A 172 -0.17 -17.95 -20.07
C SER A 172 -1.39 -18.43 -19.29
N SER A 173 -1.34 -18.28 -17.96
CA SER A 173 -2.39 -18.75 -17.05
C SER A 173 -2.67 -17.80 -15.90
N ILE A 174 -3.94 -17.73 -15.48
CA ILE A 174 -4.43 -17.09 -14.26
C ILE A 174 -5.10 -18.15 -13.37
#